data_AF-A0A3D4QQ35-F1
#
_entry.id   AF-A0A3D4QQ35-F1
#
_cell.length_a   1.000
_cell.length_b   1.000
_cell.length_c   1.000
_cell.angle_alpha   90.00
_cell.angle_beta   90.00
_cell.angle_gamma   90.00
#
_symmetry.space_group_name_H-M   'P 1'
#
loop_
_entity.id
_entity.type
_entity.pdbx_description
1 polymer ?
#
loop_
_entity_poly.entity_id
_entity_poly.type
_entity_poly.pdbx_seq_one_letter_code
_entity_poly.pdbx_strand_id
1 'polypeptide(L)'
;GIQLEDSFPVYPNGFPPEVMDAFHQAVNNYSLWNKPASGSEIINVLGDEHVKTGKVIVYTSADSVFQIAAHEDIIPLDDLYRYCKAARNILQGKHGVGRVIA
;
A
#
# COMPACT_ATOMS: atom_id res chain seq x y z
N GLY A 1 14.38 9.70 -25.30
CA GLY A 1 13.28 9.32 -24.40
C GLY A 1 13.56 7.93 -23.89
N ILE A 2 13.29 7.65 -22.62
CA ILE A 2 13.41 6.29 -22.08
C ILE A 2 12.19 5.52 -22.57
N GLN A 3 12.41 4.44 -23.33
CA GLN A 3 11.35 3.55 -23.79
C GLN A 3 11.18 2.46 -22.73
N LEU A 4 10.07 2.53 -21.98
CA LEU A 4 9.65 1.42 -21.13
C LEU A 4 9.06 0.35 -22.06
N GLU A 5 9.64 -0.85 -22.03
CA GLU A 5 9.17 -1.98 -22.84
C GLU A 5 7.82 -2.52 -22.31
N ASP A 6 7.58 -2.37 -21.01
CA ASP A 6 6.37 -2.82 -20.33
C ASP A 6 5.63 -1.68 -19.60
N SER A 7 4.31 -1.64 -19.76
CA SER A 7 3.43 -0.76 -19.00
C SER A 7 3.33 -1.21 -17.54
N PHE A 8 3.29 -0.26 -16.61
CA PHE A 8 3.11 -0.60 -15.19
C PHE A 8 1.72 -1.23 -14.93
N PRO A 9 1.63 -2.34 -14.17
CA PRO A 9 0.37 -2.99 -13.82
C PRO A 9 -0.53 -2.08 -12.97
N VAL A 10 -1.84 -2.19 -13.21
CA VAL A 10 -2.90 -1.60 -12.38
C VAL A 10 -3.67 -2.69 -11.65
N TYR A 11 -4.30 -2.33 -10.53
CA TYR A 11 -4.91 -3.29 -9.61
C TYR A 11 -6.39 -2.95 -9.31
N PRO A 12 -7.30 -3.04 -10.31
CA PRO A 12 -8.70 -2.63 -10.15
C PRO A 12 -9.45 -3.45 -9.09
N ASN A 13 -9.00 -4.67 -8.81
CA ASN A 13 -9.58 -5.57 -7.80
C ASN A 13 -8.72 -5.67 -6.53
N GLY A 14 -7.68 -4.83 -6.41
CA GLY A 14 -6.68 -4.95 -5.35
C GLY A 14 -5.43 -5.70 -5.76
N PHE A 15 -4.44 -5.67 -4.87
CA PHE A 15 -3.22 -6.45 -5.01
C PHE A 15 -3.51 -7.93 -4.75
N PRO A 16 -2.85 -8.85 -5.48
CA PRO A 16 -3.06 -10.28 -5.26
C PRO A 16 -2.53 -10.71 -3.88
N PRO A 17 -3.02 -11.85 -3.34
CA PRO A 17 -2.58 -12.35 -2.03
C PRO A 17 -1.06 -12.49 -1.91
N GLU A 18 -0.36 -12.94 -2.97
CA GLU A 18 1.10 -13.08 -2.98
C GLU A 18 1.85 -11.77 -2.65
N VAL A 19 1.31 -10.62 -3.07
CA VAL A 19 1.89 -9.30 -2.76
C VAL A 19 1.55 -8.89 -1.34
N MET A 20 0.28 -9.06 -0.94
CA MET A 20 -0.18 -8.61 0.37
C MET A 20 0.37 -9.46 1.51
N ASP A 21 0.46 -10.78 1.33
CA ASP A 21 1.04 -11.71 2.30
C ASP A 21 2.52 -11.42 2.50
N ALA A 22 3.26 -11.19 1.41
CA ALA A 22 4.67 -10.80 1.48
C ALA A 22 4.83 -9.44 2.20
N PHE A 23 3.93 -8.48 1.92
CA PHE A 23 3.94 -7.20 2.59
C PHE A 23 3.68 -7.34 4.08
N HIS A 24 2.63 -8.06 4.49
CA HIS A 24 2.27 -8.29 5.89
C HIS A 24 3.40 -8.97 6.67
N GLN A 25 4.06 -9.95 6.06
CA GLN A 25 5.23 -10.61 6.65
C GLN A 25 6.40 -9.65 6.81
N ALA A 26 6.71 -8.84 5.79
CA ALA A 26 7.84 -7.91 5.82
C ALA A 26 7.67 -6.79 6.84
N VAL A 27 6.44 -6.33 7.07
CA VAL A 27 6.16 -5.24 8.02
C VAL A 27 5.79 -5.72 9.42
N ASN A 28 5.55 -7.03 9.59
CA ASN A 28 5.00 -7.63 10.81
C ASN A 28 3.72 -6.92 11.29
N ASN A 29 2.84 -6.64 10.33
CA ASN A 29 1.54 -5.97 10.55
C ASN A 29 0.57 -6.41 9.44
N TYR A 30 -0.73 -6.24 9.66
CA TYR A 30 -1.77 -6.52 8.68
C TYR A 30 -2.30 -5.22 8.08
N SER A 31 -2.87 -5.31 6.89
CA SER A 31 -3.57 -4.20 6.27
C SER A 31 -5.08 -4.32 6.43
N LEU A 32 -5.72 -3.17 6.64
CA LEU A 32 -7.11 -2.92 6.36
C LEU A 32 -7.22 -2.53 4.89
N TRP A 33 -8.26 -3.02 4.23
CA TRP A 33 -8.49 -2.81 2.81
C TRP A 33 -7.40 -3.43 1.90
N ASN A 34 -7.67 -3.40 0.61
CA ASN A 34 -6.77 -3.80 -0.49
C ASN A 34 -7.53 -3.64 -1.82
N LYS A 35 -8.07 -2.45 -2.12
CA LYS A 35 -8.81 -2.17 -3.37
C LYS A 35 -8.62 -0.70 -3.77
N PRO A 36 -8.97 -0.31 -5.01
CA PRO A 36 -8.98 1.10 -5.38
C PRO A 36 -9.90 1.91 -4.47
N ALA A 37 -9.41 3.06 -3.99
CA ALA A 37 -10.20 3.98 -3.19
C ALA A 37 -9.60 5.39 -3.26
N SER A 38 -10.42 6.40 -2.96
CA SER A 38 -9.91 7.74 -2.64
C SER A 38 -9.27 7.73 -1.25
N GLY A 39 -8.10 8.37 -1.12
CA GLY A 39 -7.39 8.45 0.16
C GLY A 39 -8.22 9.14 1.26
N SER A 40 -8.90 10.24 0.92
CA SER A 40 -9.75 10.96 1.88
C SER A 40 -10.95 10.12 2.32
N GLU A 41 -11.57 9.38 1.39
CA GLU A 41 -12.72 8.53 1.70
C GLU A 41 -12.33 7.34 2.56
N ILE A 42 -11.27 6.62 2.20
CA ILE A 42 -10.89 5.39 2.91
C ILE A 42 -10.37 5.68 4.31
N ILE A 43 -9.68 6.82 4.51
CA ILE A 43 -9.25 7.27 5.84
C ILE A 43 -10.47 7.61 6.70
N ASN A 44 -11.49 8.29 6.15
CA ASN A 44 -12.72 8.58 6.89
C ASN A 44 -13.49 7.30 7.29
N VAL A 45 -13.45 6.26 6.45
CA VAL A 45 -14.19 5.00 6.69
C VAL A 45 -13.43 4.06 7.62
N LEU A 46 -12.10 3.95 7.48
CA LEU A 46 -11.28 2.97 8.18
C LEU A 46 -10.32 3.57 9.22
N GLY A 47 -10.25 4.88 9.36
CA GLY A 47 -9.36 5.57 10.30
C GLY A 47 -9.60 5.12 11.74
N ASP A 48 -10.86 5.05 12.18
CA ASP A 48 -11.20 4.58 13.52
C ASP A 48 -10.79 3.12 13.75
N GLU A 49 -10.96 2.27 12.74
CA GLU A 49 -10.56 0.85 12.83
C GLU A 49 -9.04 0.70 12.85
N HIS A 50 -8.32 1.50 12.06
CA HIS A 50 -6.87 1.60 12.08
C HIS A 50 -6.37 1.99 13.48
N VAL A 51 -6.94 3.05 14.07
CA VAL A 51 -6.57 3.52 15.41
C VAL A 51 -6.86 2.45 16.48
N LYS A 52 -7.96 1.71 16.37
CA LYS A 52 -8.31 0.63 17.31
C LYS A 52 -7.42 -0.60 17.18
N THR A 53 -7.01 -0.95 15.96
CA THR A 53 -6.34 -2.25 15.68
C THR A 53 -4.85 -2.14 15.45
N GLY A 54 -4.32 -0.96 15.12
CA GLY A 54 -2.93 -0.74 14.70
C GLY A 54 -2.62 -1.22 13.28
N LYS A 55 -3.62 -1.69 12.51
CA LYS A 55 -3.43 -2.22 11.15
C LYS A 55 -3.38 -1.09 10.13
N VAL A 56 -2.35 -1.02 9.29
CA VAL A 56 -2.23 0.00 8.22
C VAL A 56 -3.39 -0.06 7.24
N ILE A 57 -3.76 1.05 6.60
CA ILE A 57 -4.73 1.04 5.50
C ILE A 57 -3.97 0.97 4.19
N VAL A 58 -4.21 -0.06 3.37
CA VAL A 58 -3.59 -0.20 2.04
C VAL A 58 -4.63 -0.04 0.95
N TYR A 59 -4.35 0.84 0.00
CA TYR A 59 -5.22 1.11 -1.13
C TYR A 59 -4.44 1.46 -2.39
N THR A 60 -5.12 1.43 -3.52
CA THR A 60 -4.57 1.80 -4.83
C THR A 60 -5.51 2.79 -5.54
N SER A 61 -5.17 3.19 -6.75
CA SER A 61 -5.97 4.10 -7.58
C SER A 61 -6.13 3.52 -8.99
N ALA A 62 -6.68 4.30 -9.91
CA ALA A 62 -6.67 3.98 -11.33
C ALA A 62 -5.25 3.93 -11.92
N ASP A 63 -4.32 4.67 -11.30
CA ASP A 63 -2.90 4.64 -11.64
C ASP A 63 -2.16 3.49 -10.94
N SER A 64 -1.00 3.11 -11.49
CA SER A 64 -0.10 2.12 -10.90
C SER A 64 0.60 2.65 -9.65
N VAL A 65 -0.09 2.64 -8.52
CA VAL A 65 0.40 3.12 -7.23
C VAL A 65 0.05 2.17 -6.09
N PHE A 66 0.92 2.09 -5.08
CA PHE A 66 0.65 1.45 -3.80
C PHE A 66 0.67 2.52 -2.70
N GLN A 67 -0.45 2.68 -2.00
CA GLN A 67 -0.62 3.74 -1.01
C GLN A 67 -0.86 3.12 0.36
N ILE A 68 -0.13 3.62 1.35
CA ILE A 68 -0.28 3.22 2.75
C ILE A 68 -0.75 4.45 3.50
N ALA A 69 -1.81 4.33 4.30
CA ALA A 69 -2.24 5.36 5.23
C ALA A 69 -2.21 4.82 6.65
N ALA A 70 -1.69 5.63 7.57
CA ALA A 70 -1.66 5.35 9.00
C ALA A 70 -1.67 6.65 9.79
N HIS A 71 -2.21 6.60 11.01
CA HIS A 71 -2.14 7.67 11.97
C HIS A 71 -0.79 7.65 12.69
N GLU A 72 -0.08 8.78 12.74
CA GLU A 72 1.31 8.86 13.22
C GLU A 72 1.47 8.44 14.70
N ASP A 73 0.47 8.74 15.54
CA ASP A 73 0.47 8.30 16.95
C ASP A 73 0.34 6.77 17.13
N ILE A 74 -0.12 6.06 16.09
CA ILE A 74 -0.32 4.60 16.12
C ILE A 74 0.85 3.90 15.43
N ILE A 75 1.26 4.44 14.27
CA ILE A 75 2.41 3.96 13.50
C ILE A 75 3.32 5.15 13.28
N PRO A 76 4.45 5.21 14.01
CA PRO A 76 5.41 6.30 13.87
C PRO A 76 5.88 6.45 12.43
N LEU A 77 6.21 7.68 12.05
CA LEU A 77 6.62 8.02 10.68
C LEU A 77 7.80 7.16 10.18
N ASP A 78 8.75 6.83 11.05
CA ASP A 78 9.90 5.97 10.71
C ASP A 78 9.47 4.55 10.32
N ASP A 79 8.45 3.99 11.01
CA ASP A 79 7.87 2.71 10.68
C ASP A 79 7.06 2.78 9.38
N LEU A 80 6.28 3.85 9.18
CA LEU A 80 5.56 4.07 7.94
C LEU A 80 6.52 4.11 6.73
N TYR A 81 7.65 4.82 6.86
CA TYR A 81 8.69 4.82 5.83
C TYR A 81 9.36 3.45 5.64
N ARG A 82 9.56 2.69 6.72
CA ARG A 82 10.04 1.31 6.63
C ARG A 82 9.06 0.43 5.85
N TYR A 83 7.75 0.62 6.04
CA TYR A 83 6.71 -0.11 5.33
C TYR A 83 6.70 0.25 3.85
N CYS A 84 6.82 1.53 3.50
CA CYS A 84 6.94 1.95 2.09
C CYS A 84 8.17 1.33 1.41
N LYS A 85 9.32 1.28 2.10
CA LYS A 85 10.53 0.63 1.57
C LYS A 85 10.32 -0.87 1.37
N ALA A 86 9.67 -1.55 2.32
CA ALA A 86 9.33 -2.97 2.18
C ALA A 86 8.40 -3.21 0.99
N ALA A 87 7.32 -2.42 0.85
CA ALA A 87 6.42 -2.49 -0.29
C ALA A 87 7.16 -2.25 -1.62
N ARG A 88 8.09 -1.28 -1.67
CA ARG A 88 8.90 -1.03 -2.88
C ARG A 88 9.81 -2.21 -3.25
N ASN A 89 10.31 -2.95 -2.27
CA ASN A 89 11.12 -4.13 -2.51
C ASN A 89 10.30 -5.31 -3.05
N ILE A 90 9.04 -5.43 -2.63
CA ILE A 90 8.11 -6.48 -3.07
C ILE A 90 7.54 -6.17 -4.46
N LEU A 91 7.17 -4.91 -4.70
CA LEU A 91 6.55 -4.45 -5.94
C LEU A 91 7.61 -4.18 -7.01
N GLN A 92 8.23 -5.26 -7.47
CA GLN A 92 9.22 -5.31 -8.55
C GLN A 92 8.80 -6.34 -9.61
N GLY A 93 9.43 -6.30 -10.79
CA GLY A 93 9.13 -7.21 -11.90
C GLY A 93 7.65 -7.18 -12.30
N LYS A 94 6.98 -8.34 -12.30
CA LYS A 94 5.57 -8.49 -12.68
C LYS A 94 4.59 -7.65 -11.83
N HIS A 95 5.01 -7.23 -10.63
CA HIS A 95 4.22 -6.38 -9.73
C HIS A 95 4.77 -4.97 -9.59
N GLY A 96 5.70 -4.57 -10.46
CA GLY A 96 6.33 -3.26 -10.40
C GLY A 96 5.30 -2.15 -10.47
N VAL A 97 5.03 -1.43 -9.38
CA VAL A 97 4.21 -0.22 -9.44
C VAL A 97 5.05 1.00 -9.77
N GLY A 98 4.43 2.01 -10.38
CA GLY A 98 5.08 3.27 -10.69
C GLY A 98 5.55 4.01 -9.43
N ARG A 99 4.72 4.03 -8.37
CA ARG A 99 5.03 4.73 -7.11
C ARG A 99 4.49 4.01 -5.88
N VAL A 100 5.22 4.15 -4.77
CA VAL A 100 4.76 3.79 -3.42
C VAL A 100 4.63 5.10 -2.63
N ILE A 101 3.50 5.31 -1.96
CA ILE A 101 3.15 6.56 -1.28
C ILE A 101 2.79 6.26 0.18
N ALA A 102 3.27 7.11 1.08
CA ALA A 102 3.00 7.14 2.51
C ALA A 102 1.98 8.23 2.84
#